data_AF-A0A645HH28-F1
#
_entry.id   AF-A0A645HH28-F1
#
_cell.length_a   1.000
_cell.length_b   1.000
_cell.length_c   1.000
_cell.angle_alpha   90.00
_cell.angle_beta   90.00
_cell.angle_gamma   90.00
#
_symmetry.space_group_name_H-M   'P 1'
#
loop_
_entity.id
_entity.type
_entity.pdbx_description
1 polymer ?
#
loop_
_entity_poly.entity_id
_entity_poly.type
_entity_poly.pdbx_seq_one_letter_code
_entity_poly.pdbx_strand_id
1 'polypeptide(L)' 'MKESGAKGLVLFMQQFCDPEEMEYPSLKKALDEAGIPHIKLGVDQQMRDFGQARTAIQAFADVISL' A
#
# COMPACT_ATOMS: atom_id res chain seq x y z
N MET A 1 0.68 3.30 13.24
CA MET A 1 1.52 2.10 13.48
C MET A 1 1.81 1.94 14.97
N LYS A 2 2.64 2.79 15.59
CA LYS A 2 3.06 2.65 16.99
C LYS A 2 1.92 2.73 18.02
N GLU A 3 0.94 3.61 17.78
CA GLU A 3 -0.21 3.77 18.68
C GLU A 3 -1.36 2.81 18.34
N SER A 4 -1.44 2.37 17.09
CA SER A 4 -2.54 1.55 16.57
C SER A 4 -2.28 0.05 16.61
N GLY A 5 -1.05 -0.39 16.92
CA GLY A 5 -0.65 -1.81 16.87
C GLY A 5 -0.66 -2.42 15.46
N ALA A 6 -0.72 -1.57 14.42
CA ALA A 6 -0.82 -2.04 13.04
C ALA A 6 0.50 -2.68 12.58
N LYS A 7 0.39 -3.85 11.94
CA LYS A 7 1.53 -4.67 11.49
C LYS A 7 2.03 -4.34 10.08
N GLY A 8 1.26 -3.60 9.30
CA GLY A 8 1.60 -3.21 7.95
C GLY A 8 0.69 -2.11 7.40
N LEU A 9 1.05 -1.54 6.26
CA LEU A 9 0.31 -0.47 5.60
C LEU A 9 -0.16 -0.91 4.21
N VAL A 10 -1.45 -0.71 3.91
CA VAL A 10 -1.97 -0.80 2.53
C VAL A 10 -2.23 0.61 2.04
N LEU A 11 -1.45 1.05 1.06
CA LEU A 11 -1.59 2.38 0.45
C LEU A 11 -2.48 2.27 -0.79
N PHE A 12 -3.65 2.87 -0.75
CA PHE A 12 -4.48 3.07 -1.93
C PHE A 12 -4.08 4.38 -2.59
N MET A 13 -3.64 4.32 -3.84
CA MET A 13 -3.24 5.49 -4.62
C MET A 13 -4.14 5.60 -5.83
N GLN A 14 -4.77 6.75 -6.03
CA GLN A 14 -5.56 6.96 -7.22
C GLN A 14 -4.62 7.01 -8.44
N GLN A 15 -4.89 6.19 -9.46
CA GLN A 15 -4.14 6.29 -10.70
C GLN A 15 -4.36 7.69 -11.31
N PHE A 16 -3.28 8.32 -11.81
CA PHE A 16 -3.29 9.64 -12.45
C PHE A 16 -3.43 10.85 -11.50
N CYS A 17 -3.06 10.71 -10.24
CA CYS A 17 -2.88 11.84 -9.31
C CYS A 17 -1.38 12.20 -9.22
N ASP A 18 -0.90 13.06 -10.13
CA ASP A 18 0.49 13.53 -10.18
C ASP A 18 1.11 13.94 -8.82
N PRO A 19 0.42 14.65 -7.90
CA PRO A 19 1.00 14.99 -6.60
C PRO A 19 1.24 13.77 -5.71
N GLU A 20 0.32 12.79 -5.69
CA GLU A 20 0.50 11.56 -4.89
C GLU A 20 1.67 10.73 -5.42
N GLU A 21 1.84 10.65 -6.75
CA GLU A 21 2.96 9.93 -7.36
C GLU A 21 4.32 10.59 -7.06
N MET A 22 4.37 11.93 -6.92
CA MET A 22 5.57 12.65 -6.50
C MET A 22 5.90 12.47 -5.02
N GLU A 23 4.90 12.29 -4.16
CA GLU A 23 5.09 12.08 -2.72
C GLU A 23 5.42 10.62 -2.36
N TYR A 24 4.97 9.67 -3.19
CA TYR A 24 5.18 8.24 -2.98
C TYR A 24 6.65 7.81 -2.76
N PRO A 25 7.65 8.30 -3.50
CA PRO A 25 9.05 7.89 -3.31
C PRO A 25 9.56 8.24 -1.91
N SER A 26 9.23 9.42 -1.42
CA SER A 26 9.60 9.89 -0.07
C SER A 26 8.89 9.07 1.01
N LEU A 27 7.59 8.83 0.84
CA LEU A 27 6.81 7.99 1.76
C LEU A 27 7.33 6.55 1.79
N LYS A 28 7.54 5.94 0.62
CA LYS A 28 8.11 4.60 0.50
C LYS A 28 9.44 4.51 1.23
N LYS A 29 10.33 5.49 1.01
CA LYS A 29 11.64 5.50 1.65
C LYS A 29 11.52 5.54 3.17
N ALA A 30 10.66 6.41 3.70
CA ALA A 30 10.43 6.50 5.14
C ALA A 30 9.85 5.20 5.74
N LEU A 31 8.95 4.51 5.02
CA LEU A 31 8.39 3.23 5.44
C LEU A 31 9.44 2.11 5.42
N ASP A 32 10.29 2.09 4.39
CA ASP A 32 11.39 1.14 4.23
C ASP A 32 12.44 1.30 5.35
N GLU A 33 12.86 2.55 5.62
CA GLU A 33 13.78 2.89 6.71
C GLU A 33 13.21 2.55 8.10
N ALA A 34 11.88 2.63 8.26
CA ALA A 34 11.19 2.25 9.48
C ALA A 34 10.95 0.72 9.60
N GLY A 35 11.33 -0.07 8.59
CA GLY A 35 11.08 -1.51 8.56
C GLY A 35 9.58 -1.86 8.51
N ILE A 36 8.76 -0.96 7.99
CA ILE A 36 7.30 -1.12 7.93
C ILE A 36 6.92 -1.84 6.63
N PRO A 37 6.37 -3.06 6.70
CA PRO A 37 5.89 -3.75 5.51
C PRO A 37 4.70 -2.98 4.94
N HIS A 38 4.71 -2.75 3.64
CA HIS A 38 3.66 -2.00 2.95
C HIS A 38 3.45 -2.50 1.52
N ILE A 39 2.22 -2.34 1.03
CA ILE A 39 1.87 -2.53 -0.39
C ILE A 39 1.19 -1.30 -0.94
N LYS A 40 1.41 -1.01 -2.23
CA LYS A 40 0.68 0.02 -2.98
C LYS A 40 -0.35 -0.66 -3.88
N LEU A 41 -1.60 -0.22 -3.79
CA LEU A 41 -2.70 -0.59 -4.67
C LEU A 41 -3.09 0.64 -5.48
N GLY A 42 -2.90 0.57 -6.80
CA GLY A 42 -3.50 1.55 -7.70
C GLY A 42 -5.02 1.33 -7.70
N VAL A 43 -5.79 2.40 -7.50
CA VAL A 43 -7.24 2.40 -7.65
C VAL A 43 -7.62 3.42 -8.72
N ASP A 44 -8.53 3.04 -9.62
CA ASP A 44 -9.10 3.94 -10.60
C ASP A 44 -10.60 4.09 -10.29
N GLN A 45 -11.18 5.27 -10.50
CA GLN A 45 -12.61 5.49 -10.19
C GLN A 45 -13.54 4.62 -11.06
N GLN A 46 -13.05 4.11 -12.19
CA GLN A 46 -13.76 3.15 -13.05
C GLN A 46 -13.35 1.70 -12.79
N MET A 47 -12.51 1.43 -11.78
CA MET A 47 -11.97 0.10 -11.51
C MET A 47 -13.11 -0.86 -11.10
N ARG A 48 -13.50 -1.71 -12.05
CA ARG A 48 -14.49 -2.79 -11.86
C ARG A 48 -13.85 -4.10 -11.40
N ASP A 49 -12.54 -4.25 -11.61
CA ASP A 49 -11.82 -5.50 -11.39
C ASP A 49 -10.96 -5.45 -10.12
N PHE A 50 -11.54 -5.94 -9.01
CA PHE A 50 -10.86 -6.05 -7.72
C PHE A 50 -9.98 -7.30 -7.60
N GLY A 51 -9.86 -8.12 -8.66
CA GLY A 51 -9.13 -9.38 -8.63
C GLY A 51 -7.64 -9.22 -8.28
N GLN A 52 -6.96 -8.24 -8.90
CA GLN A 52 -5.56 -7.95 -8.57
C GLN A 52 -5.39 -7.43 -7.15
N ALA A 53 -6.25 -6.52 -6.70
CA ALA A 53 -6.21 -6.00 -5.34
C ALA A 53 -6.40 -7.13 -4.31
N ARG A 54 -7.33 -8.05 -4.56
CA ARG A 54 -7.55 -9.23 -3.70
C ARG A 54 -6.29 -10.10 -3.58
N THR A 55 -5.65 -10.44 -4.70
CA THR A 55 -4.43 -11.26 -4.68
C THR A 55 -3.27 -10.54 -3.98
N ALA A 56 -3.10 -9.24 -4.22
CA ALA A 56 -2.06 -8.45 -3.58
C ALA A 56 -2.27 -8.33 -2.06
N ILE A 57 -3.51 -8.11 -1.61
CA ILE A 57 -3.85 -8.07 -0.18
C ILE A 57 -3.64 -9.46 0.44
N GLN A 58 -4.03 -10.54 -0.24
CA GLN A 58 -3.85 -11.90 0.26
C GLN A 58 -2.37 -12.25 0.44
N ALA A 59 -1.53 -11.92 -0.55
CA ALA A 59 -0.09 -12.12 -0.47
C ALA A 59 0.54 -11.26 0.63
N PHE A 60 0.06 -10.02 0.80
CA PHE A 60 0.53 -9.16 1.88
C PHE A 60 0.15 -9.67 3.26
N ALA A 61 -1.07 -10.19 3.40
CA ALA A 61 -1.55 -10.81 4.63
C ALA A 61 -0.70 -12.03 5.03
N ASP A 62 -0.22 -12.80 4.06
CA ASP A 62 0.68 -13.93 4.29
C ASP A 62 2.05 -13.45 4.83
N VAL A 63 2.63 -12.43 4.20
CA VAL A 63 3.91 -11.84 4.60
C VAL A 63 3.89 -11.26 6.03
N ILE A 64 2.79 -10.63 6.45
CA ILE A 64 2.67 -10.04 7.80
C ILE A 64 2.22 -11.04 8.88
N SER A 65 1.81 -12.25 8.49
CA SER A 65 1.38 -13.31 9.41
C SER A 65 2.48 -14.32 9.74
N LEU A 66 3.59 -14.30 8.99
CA LEU A 66 4.86 -14.95 9.33
C LEU A 66 5.54 -14.27 10.54
#